data_AF-A0A929K0H1-F1
#
_entry.id   AF-A0A929K0H1-F1
#
_cell.length_a   1.000
_cell.length_b   1.000
_cell.length_c   1.000
_cell.angle_alpha   90.00
_cell.angle_beta   90.00
_cell.angle_gamma   90.00
#
_symmetry.space_group_name_H-M   'P 1'
#
loop_
_entity.id
_entity.type
_entity.pdbx_description
1 polymer ?
#
loop_
_entity_poly.entity_id
_entity_poly.type
_entity_poly.pdbx_seq_one_letter_code
_entity_poly.pdbx_strand_id
1 'polypeptide(L)'
;MLIIDEAGKLSHRNLLYLHDLRDSVLKNTGIIIAGPKYFQTTLLSLEKKRIEGIQELMRRINIWIELQETLAAEKREICKIYGITNSSLIRFIVANSYHLGDVYNYIFNFGLLVSRHSDK
;
A
#
# COMPACT_ATOMS: atom_id res chain seq x y z
N MET A 1 16.45 -8.07 1.83
CA MET A 1 15.32 -7.38 1.18
C MET A 1 14.99 -6.14 1.97
N LEU A 2 14.86 -4.98 1.30
CA LEU A 2 14.48 -3.72 1.92
C LEU A 2 13.15 -3.26 1.33
N ILE A 3 12.20 -2.87 2.18
CA ILE A 3 10.92 -2.30 1.76
C ILE A 3 10.82 -0.90 2.37
N ILE A 4 10.57 0.10 1.54
CA ILE A 4 10.34 1.48 1.94
C ILE A 4 8.87 1.77 1.67
N ASP A 5 8.09 1.85 2.73
CA ASP A 5 6.68 2.24 2.65
C ASP A 5 6.53 3.77 2.68
N GLU A 6 5.42 4.27 2.15
CA GLU A 6 5.08 5.70 2.05
C GLU A 6 6.18 6.57 1.42
N ALA A 7 6.92 6.04 0.44
CA ALA A 7 8.06 6.72 -0.18
C ALA A 7 7.69 8.06 -0.86
N GLY A 8 6.40 8.31 -1.11
CA GLY A 8 5.90 9.61 -1.55
C GLY A 8 6.13 10.76 -0.57
N LYS A 9 6.48 10.48 0.69
CA LYS A 9 6.85 11.51 1.69
C LYS A 9 8.34 11.89 1.64
N LEU A 10 9.17 11.13 0.93
CA LEU A 10 10.60 11.39 0.85
C LEU A 10 10.89 12.63 0.01
N SER A 11 11.81 13.48 0.48
CA SER A 11 12.28 14.61 -0.30
C SER A 11 13.15 14.13 -1.48
N HIS A 12 13.29 14.97 -2.51
CA HIS A 12 14.20 14.71 -3.63
C HIS A 12 15.62 14.36 -3.17
N ARG A 13 16.11 15.01 -2.10
CA ARG A 13 17.43 14.75 -1.52
C ARG A 13 17.50 13.37 -0.86
N ASN A 14 16.42 12.90 -0.25
CA ASN A 14 16.38 11.53 0.30
C ASN A 14 16.34 10.49 -0.83
N LEU A 15 15.59 10.78 -1.89
CA LEU A 15 15.47 9.91 -3.06
C LEU A 15 16.79 9.78 -3.82
N LEU A 16 17.62 10.83 -3.84
CA LEU A 16 18.98 10.77 -4.35
C LEU A 16 19.74 9.61 -3.69
N TYR A 17 19.84 9.53 -2.36
CA TYR A 17 20.64 8.49 -1.70
C TYR A 17 20.19 7.03 -1.99
N LEU A 18 18.98 6.84 -2.52
CA LEU A 18 18.51 5.51 -2.90
C LEU A 18 19.30 4.91 -4.09
N HIS A 19 19.88 5.75 -4.96
CA HIS A 19 20.69 5.22 -6.06
C HIS A 19 21.98 4.56 -5.57
N ASP A 20 22.69 5.21 -4.63
CA ASP A 20 23.90 4.68 -3.99
C ASP A 20 23.59 3.41 -3.21
N LEU A 21 22.51 3.43 -2.44
CA LEU A 21 22.06 2.27 -1.69
C LEU A 21 21.80 1.09 -2.63
N ARG A 22 21.02 1.31 -3.70
CA ARG A 22 20.71 0.28 -4.70
C ARG A 22 21.96 -0.30 -5.33
N ASP A 23 22.94 0.53 -5.68
CA ASP A 23 24.16 0.07 -6.33
C ASP A 23 25.04 -0.75 -5.37
N SER A 24 25.10 -0.37 -4.08
CA SER A 24 25.83 -1.13 -3.06
C SER A 24 25.25 -2.53 -2.76
N VAL A 25 23.94 -2.72 -2.98
CA VAL A 25 23.23 -3.96 -2.64
C VAL A 25 22.76 -4.77 -3.87
N LEU A 26 23.19 -4.36 -5.07
CA LEU A 26 22.70 -4.89 -6.35
C LEU A 26 22.71 -6.42 -6.46
N LYS A 27 23.72 -7.09 -5.86
CA LYS A 27 23.91 -8.54 -5.97
C LYS A 27 23.30 -9.35 -4.83
N ASN A 28 22.82 -8.72 -3.78
CA ASN A 28 22.46 -9.41 -2.53
C ASN A 28 21.09 -9.03 -1.97
N THR A 29 20.45 -7.95 -2.43
CA THR A 29 19.18 -7.48 -1.86
C THR A 29 18.31 -6.78 -2.88
N GLY A 30 17.05 -7.20 -2.96
CA GLY A 30 15.99 -6.45 -3.62
C GLY A 30 15.50 -5.28 -2.76
N ILE A 31 15.21 -4.16 -3.41
CA ILE A 31 14.60 -2.96 -2.80
C ILE A 31 13.21 -2.78 -3.42
N ILE A 32 12.19 -2.66 -2.57
CA ILE A 32 10.82 -2.31 -2.96
C ILE A 32 10.52 -0.92 -2.42
N ILE A 33 10.04 -0.04 -3.29
CA ILE A 33 9.60 1.31 -2.96
C ILE A 33 8.09 1.36 -3.17
N ALA A 34 7.34 1.48 -2.08
CA ALA A 34 5.89 1.60 -2.11
C ALA A 34 5.49 3.07 -1.88
N GLY A 35 4.52 3.54 -2.65
CA GLY A 35 4.05 4.91 -2.57
C GLY A 35 2.61 5.04 -3.02
N PRO A 36 2.00 6.22 -2.82
CA PRO A 36 0.64 6.48 -3.26
C PRO A 36 0.50 6.39 -4.79
N LYS A 37 -0.73 6.28 -5.30
CA LYS A 37 -1.04 6.13 -6.74
C LYS A 37 -0.36 7.18 -7.64
N TYR A 38 -0.23 8.41 -7.15
CA TYR A 38 0.40 9.51 -7.88
C TYR A 38 1.94 9.53 -7.80
N PHE A 39 2.56 8.64 -7.03
CA PHE A 39 4.00 8.69 -6.79
C PHE A 39 4.82 8.52 -8.08
N GLN A 40 4.46 7.53 -8.89
CA GLN A 40 5.12 7.30 -10.19
C GLN A 40 4.97 8.51 -11.12
N THR A 41 3.77 9.10 -11.21
CA THR A 41 3.53 10.24 -12.09
C THR A 41 4.24 11.50 -11.60
N THR A 42 4.36 11.69 -10.29
CA THR A 42 5.19 12.73 -9.68
C THR A 42 6.67 12.55 -10.06
N LEU A 43 7.22 11.33 -9.91
CA LEU A 43 8.62 11.06 -10.27
C LEU A 43 8.90 11.29 -11.76
N LEU A 44 8.01 10.83 -12.65
CA LEU A 44 8.12 11.08 -14.10
C LEU A 44 8.05 12.57 -14.45
N SER A 45 7.23 13.35 -13.74
CA SER A 45 7.18 14.81 -13.91
C SER A 45 8.50 15.48 -13.51
N LEU A 46 9.09 15.04 -12.40
CA LEU A 46 10.35 15.56 -11.87
C LEU A 46 11.56 15.14 -12.74
N GLU A 47 11.53 13.94 -13.30
CA GLU A 47 12.53 13.47 -14.26
C GLU A 47 12.57 14.35 -15.51
N LYS A 48 11.39 14.70 -16.07
CA LYS A 48 11.27 15.61 -17.21
C LYS A 48 11.84 17.00 -16.92
N LYS A 49 11.70 17.47 -15.67
CA LYS A 49 12.28 18.74 -15.18
C LYS A 49 13.78 18.66 -14.90
N ARG A 50 14.41 17.49 -15.09
CA ARG A 50 15.84 17.25 -14.83
C ARG A 50 16.26 17.59 -13.40
N ILE A 51 15.41 17.26 -12.43
CA ILE A 51 15.75 17.43 -11.02
C ILE A 51 16.88 16.46 -10.65
N GLU A 52 17.93 16.98 -10.03
CA GLU A 52 19.08 16.22 -9.56
C GLU A 52 18.64 15.07 -8.62
N GLY A 53 19.21 13.89 -8.82
CA GLY A 53 18.91 12.68 -8.06
C GLY A 53 17.68 11.91 -8.52
N ILE A 54 16.70 12.58 -9.12
CA ILE A 54 15.54 11.90 -9.69
C ILE A 54 15.94 11.16 -10.96
N GLN A 55 16.77 11.75 -11.82
CA GLN A 55 17.24 11.06 -13.03
C GLN A 55 18.04 9.79 -12.71
N GLU A 56 18.92 9.86 -11.70
CA GLU A 56 19.74 8.75 -11.23
C GLU A 56 18.88 7.62 -10.67
N LEU A 57 17.88 7.97 -9.87
CA LEU A 57 16.93 7.01 -9.30
C LEU A 57 16.10 6.35 -10.41
N MET A 58 15.50 7.13 -11.32
CA MET A 58 14.62 6.63 -12.36
C MET A 58 15.32 5.61 -13.28
N ARG A 59 16.61 5.83 -13.59
CA ARG A 59 17.43 4.88 -14.35
C ARG A 59 17.67 3.53 -13.66
N ARG A 60 17.47 3.45 -12.34
CA ARG A 60 17.69 2.24 -11.52
C ARG A 60 16.41 1.53 -11.13
N ILE A 61 15.25 2.13 -11.41
CA ILE A 61 13.97 1.46 -11.24
C ILE A 61 13.82 0.45 -12.38
N ASN A 62 13.89 -0.83 -12.03
CA ASN A 62 13.82 -1.91 -12.99
C ASN A 62 12.37 -2.27 -13.36
N ILE A 63 11.44 -2.16 -12.41
CA ILE A 63 10.05 -2.61 -12.56
C ILE A 63 9.13 -1.62 -11.85
N TRP A 64 8.01 -1.29 -12.52
CA TRP A 64 6.87 -0.60 -11.92
C TRP A 64 5.72 -1.59 -11.77
N ILE A 65 5.14 -1.67 -10.57
CA ILE A 65 3.97 -2.50 -10.29
C ILE A 65 2.87 -1.59 -9.78
N GLU A 66 1.81 -1.43 -10.58
CA GLU A 66 0.60 -0.72 -10.15
C GLU A 66 -0.38 -1.73 -9.56
N LEU A 67 -0.78 -1.50 -8.31
CA LEU A 67 -1.79 -2.31 -7.64
C LEU A 67 -3.19 -1.89 -8.11
N GLN A 68 -4.02 -2.90 -8.41
CA GLN A 68 -5.41 -2.68 -8.75
C GLN A 68 -6.23 -2.33 -7.52
N GLU A 69 -7.35 -1.65 -7.73
CA GLU A 69 -8.31 -1.39 -6.66
C GLU A 69 -8.92 -2.69 -6.16
N THR A 70 -9.19 -2.74 -4.86
CA THR A 70 -9.75 -3.92 -4.22
C THR A 70 -11.15 -4.22 -4.74
N LEU A 71 -11.34 -5.44 -5.24
CA LEU A 71 -12.60 -5.90 -5.77
C LEU A 71 -13.60 -6.19 -4.65
N ALA A 72 -14.88 -6.00 -4.94
CA ALA A 72 -15.96 -6.35 -4.02
C ALA A 72 -15.92 -7.84 -3.61
N ALA A 73 -15.47 -8.73 -4.51
CA ALA A 73 -15.29 -10.14 -4.22
C ALA A 73 -14.20 -10.38 -3.15
N GLU A 74 -13.06 -9.68 -3.24
CA GLU A 74 -11.98 -9.78 -2.27
C GLU A 74 -12.43 -9.30 -0.88
N LYS A 75 -13.16 -8.17 -0.83
CA LYS A 75 -13.74 -7.67 0.43
C LYS A 75 -14.67 -8.69 1.08
N ARG A 76 -15.49 -9.42 0.29
CA ARG A 76 -16.35 -10.50 0.79
C ARG A 76 -15.54 -11.66 1.34
N GLU A 77 -14.50 -12.10 0.63
CA GLU A 77 -13.66 -13.21 1.09
C GLU A 77 -12.90 -12.85 2.38
N ILE A 78 -12.42 -11.62 2.52
CA ILE A 78 -11.81 -11.15 3.77
C ILE A 78 -12.80 -11.23 4.92
N CYS A 79 -14.05 -10.78 4.74
CA CYS A 79 -15.07 -10.92 5.78
C CYS A 79 -15.23 -12.39 6.23
N LYS A 80 -15.27 -13.33 5.29
CA LYS A 80 -15.39 -14.77 5.58
C LYS A 80 -14.16 -15.33 6.30
N ILE A 81 -12.94 -14.92 5.90
CA ILE A 81 -11.69 -15.33 6.56
C ILE A 81 -11.69 -14.91 8.03
N TYR A 82 -12.26 -13.75 8.33
CA TYR A 82 -12.44 -13.25 9.70
C TYR A 82 -13.69 -13.80 10.41
N GLY A 83 -14.30 -14.86 9.88
CA GLY A 83 -15.41 -15.57 10.51
C GLY A 83 -16.78 -14.90 10.35
N ILE A 84 -16.89 -13.81 9.59
CA ILE A 84 -18.18 -13.19 9.30
C ILE A 84 -18.87 -13.98 8.18
N THR A 85 -19.87 -14.79 8.56
CA THR A 85 -20.63 -15.63 7.64
C THR A 85 -22.00 -15.07 7.27
N ASN A 86 -22.52 -14.10 8.05
CA ASN A 86 -23.82 -13.49 7.80
C ASN A 86 -23.82 -12.68 6.49
N SER A 87 -24.56 -13.15 5.49
CA SER A 87 -24.55 -12.55 4.15
C SER A 87 -25.09 -11.11 4.10
N SER A 88 -26.06 -10.77 4.95
CA SER A 88 -26.58 -9.40 5.04
C SER A 88 -25.54 -8.44 5.61
N LEU A 89 -24.82 -8.88 6.64
CA LEU A 89 -23.71 -8.12 7.23
C LEU A 89 -22.56 -7.95 6.24
N ILE A 90 -22.17 -9.00 5.53
CA ILE A 90 -21.14 -8.91 4.48
C ILE A 90 -21.56 -7.90 3.41
N ARG A 91 -22.80 -7.96 2.91
CA ARG A 91 -23.30 -6.99 1.92
C ARG A 91 -23.21 -5.56 2.45
N PHE A 92 -23.60 -5.34 3.71
CA PHE A 92 -23.51 -4.04 4.35
C PHE A 92 -22.06 -3.54 4.40
N ILE A 93 -21.13 -4.35 4.90
CA ILE A 93 -19.71 -3.97 5.02
C ILE A 93 -19.14 -3.64 3.63
N VAL A 94 -19.36 -4.51 2.64
CA VAL A 94 -18.81 -4.33 1.29
C VAL A 94 -19.37 -3.09 0.59
N ALA A 95 -20.67 -2.80 0.76
CA ALA A 95 -21.31 -1.62 0.18
C ALA A 95 -20.84 -0.31 0.83
N ASN A 96 -20.43 -0.35 2.10
CA ASN A 96 -19.99 0.82 2.87
C ASN A 96 -18.47 0.91 3.07
N SER A 97 -17.69 0.12 2.32
CA SER A 97 -16.22 0.12 2.40
C SER A 97 -15.64 0.49 1.05
N TYR A 98 -14.90 1.59 0.98
CA TYR A 98 -14.19 1.98 -0.23
C TYR A 98 -12.83 1.28 -0.30
N HIS A 99 -12.09 1.29 0.81
CA HIS A 99 -10.78 0.64 0.95
C HIS A 99 -10.84 -0.63 1.80
N LEU A 100 -9.77 -1.44 1.75
CA LEU A 100 -9.61 -2.59 2.65
C LEU A 100 -9.53 -2.17 4.12
N GLY A 101 -8.94 -1.01 4.41
CA GLY A 101 -8.89 -0.46 5.76
C GLY A 101 -10.29 -0.29 6.37
N ASP A 102 -11.28 0.13 5.57
CA ASP A 102 -12.67 0.27 6.02
C ASP A 102 -13.26 -1.10 6.43
N VAL A 103 -13.00 -2.14 5.63
CA VAL A 103 -13.44 -3.51 5.91
C VAL A 103 -12.87 -3.99 7.25
N TYR A 104 -11.56 -3.80 7.46
CA TYR A 104 -10.92 -4.15 8.73
C TYR A 104 -11.53 -3.38 9.90
N ASN A 105 -11.76 -2.08 9.75
CA ASN A 105 -12.38 -1.26 10.79
C ASN A 105 -13.76 -1.78 11.19
N TYR A 106 -14.60 -2.18 10.23
CA TYR A 106 -15.87 -2.83 10.53
C TYR A 106 -15.67 -4.13 11.32
N ILE A 107 -14.81 -5.03 10.82
CA ILE A 107 -14.54 -6.33 11.46
C ILE A 107 -14.09 -6.14 12.92
N PHE A 108 -13.12 -5.25 13.16
CA PHE A 108 -12.61 -4.99 14.50
C PHE A 108 -13.69 -4.39 15.43
N ASN A 109 -14.45 -3.42 14.95
CA ASN A 109 -15.52 -2.80 15.74
C ASN A 109 -16.62 -3.81 16.11
N PHE A 110 -16.98 -4.72 15.20
CA PHE A 110 -17.90 -5.81 15.53
C PHE A 110 -17.34 -6.75 16.59
N GLY A 111 -16.06 -7.14 16.48
CA GLY A 111 -15.40 -7.98 17.49
C GLY A 111 -15.40 -7.35 18.89
N LEU A 112 -15.14 -6.04 18.97
CA LEU A 112 -15.18 -5.29 20.23
C LEU A 112 -16.59 -5.24 20.84
N LEU A 113 -17.63 -5.06 20.01
CA LEU A 113 -19.01 -5.02 20.48
C LEU A 113 -19.45 -6.36 21.08
N VAL A 114 -19.12 -7.48 20.42
CA VAL A 114 -19.46 -8.84 20.89
C VAL A 114 -18.74 -9.15 22.20
N SER A 115 -17.47 -8.80 22.31
CA SER A 115 -16.67 -9.03 23.52
C SER A 115 -17.26 -8.29 24.73
N ARG A 116 -17.65 -7.02 24.55
CA ARG A 116 -18.28 -6.21 25.62
C ARG A 116 -19.64 -6.72 26.10
N HIS A 117 -20.34 -7.52 25.31
CA HIS A 117 -21.64 -8.10 25.68
C HIS A 117 -21.51 -9.52 26.25
N SER A 118 -20.33 -10.14 26.14
CA SER A 118 -20.04 -11.47 26.70
C SER A 118 -19.56 -11.41 28.16
N ASP A 119 -19.15 -10.22 28.63
CA ASP A 119 -18.71 -9.95 30.00
C ASP A 119 -19.85 -9.46 30.93
N LYS A 120 -21.12 -9.68 30.54
CA LYS A 120 -22.32 -9.42 31.36
C LYS A 120 -23.14 -10.69 31.50
#